data_AF-A0A2V9EZD2-F1
#
_entry.id   AF-A0A2V9EZD2-F1
#
_cell.length_a   1.000
_cell.length_b   1.000
_cell.length_c   1.000
_cell.angle_alpha   90.00
_cell.angle_beta   90.00
_cell.angle_gamma   90.00
#
_symmetry.space_group_name_H-M   'P 1'
#
loop_
_entity.id
_entity.type
_entity.pdbx_description
1 polymer ?
#
loop_
_entity_poly.entity_id
_entity_poly.type
_entity_poly.pdbx_seq_one_letter_code
_entity_poly.pdbx_strand_id
1 'polypeptide(L)' 'MPHVIVKLWPGKSEQQKTRLAEAITKDVMEILHYGEESVSVAMEEVKPEDWLEKVYKPDVKNKWDTLYKKPGYDGNDL' A
#
# COMPACT_ATOMS: atom_id res chain seq x y z
N MET A 1 -11.86 -5.63 11.23
CA MET A 1 -11.72 -4.28 10.64
C MET A 1 -10.44 -4.25 9.83
N PRO A 2 -10.52 -4.34 8.49
CA PRO A 2 -9.36 -4.21 7.62
C PRO A 2 -8.76 -2.80 7.65
N HIS A 3 -7.44 -2.73 7.69
CA HIS A 3 -6.69 -1.49 7.50
C HIS A 3 -5.66 -1.69 6.39
N VAL A 4 -5.68 -0.81 5.39
CA VAL A 4 -4.75 -0.85 4.26
C VAL A 4 -3.91 0.42 4.28
N ILE A 5 -2.59 0.27 4.20
CA ILE A 5 -1.66 1.41 4.03
C ILE A 5 -1.06 1.29 2.65
N VAL A 6 -1.27 2.31 1.82
CA VAL A 6 -0.62 2.44 0.52
C VAL A 6 0.58 3.36 0.69
N LYS A 7 1.78 2.77 0.73
CA LYS A 7 3.04 3.52 0.64
C LYS A 7 3.38 3.74 -0.83
N LEU A 8 3.78 4.95 -1.20
CA LEU A 8 4.10 5.32 -2.58
C LEU A 8 5.11 6.47 -2.65
N TRP A 9 5.74 6.67 -3.81
CA TRP A 9 6.53 7.88 -4.04
C TRP A 9 5.65 9.12 -4.18
N PRO A 10 6.14 10.32 -3.79
CA PRO A 10 5.41 11.57 -3.93
C PRO A 10 5.00 11.89 -5.37
N GLY A 11 3.98 12.74 -5.51
CA GLY A 11 3.60 13.34 -6.79
C GLY A 11 2.31 12.79 -7.42
N LYS A 12 1.50 12.03 -6.68
CA LYS A 12 0.12 11.72 -7.09
C LYS A 12 -0.82 12.82 -6.60
N SER A 13 -1.82 13.15 -7.41
CA SER A 13 -2.81 14.15 -7.00
C SER A 13 -3.72 13.60 -5.89
N GLU A 14 -4.33 14.49 -5.11
CA GLU A 14 -5.34 14.07 -4.12
C GLU A 14 -6.49 13.30 -4.77
N GLN A 15 -6.94 13.71 -5.97
CA GLN A 15 -7.98 12.98 -6.69
C GLN A 15 -7.58 11.53 -7.02
N GLN A 16 -6.32 11.29 -7.40
CA GLN A 16 -5.83 9.93 -7.64
C GLN A 16 -5.80 9.11 -6.34
N LYS A 17 -5.34 9.71 -5.25
CA LYS A 17 -5.29 9.07 -3.93
C LYS A 17 -6.69 8.74 -3.41
N THR A 18 -7.64 9.66 -3.49
CA THR A 18 -9.05 9.43 -3.13
C THR A 18 -9.67 8.31 -3.96
N ARG A 19 -9.54 8.36 -5.29
CA ARG A 19 -10.09 7.33 -6.17
C ARG A 19 -9.52 5.93 -5.88
N LEU A 20 -8.22 5.85 -5.57
CA LEU A 20 -7.59 4.58 -5.21
C LEU A 20 -8.09 4.06 -3.85
N ALA A 21 -8.23 4.94 -2.85
CA ALA A 21 -8.77 4.57 -1.54
C ALA A 21 -10.19 4.02 -1.64
N GLU A 22 -11.07 4.68 -2.40
CA GLU A 22 -12.44 4.20 -2.66
C GLU A 22 -12.47 2.83 -3.35
N ALA A 23 -11.61 2.62 -4.36
CA ALA A 23 -11.52 1.34 -5.06
C ALA A 23 -11.04 0.21 -4.14
N ILE A 24 -10.02 0.45 -3.31
CA ILE A 24 -9.53 -0.52 -2.32
C ILE A 24 -10.63 -0.86 -1.31
N THR A 25 -11.31 0.16 -0.77
CA THR A 25 -12.40 -0.05 0.19
C THR A 25 -13.50 -0.92 -0.41
N LYS A 26 -13.92 -0.62 -1.64
CA LYS A 26 -14.94 -1.41 -2.35
C LYS A 26 -14.51 -2.87 -2.52
N ASP A 27 -13.31 -3.13 -3.01
CA ASP A 27 -12.84 -4.50 -3.26
C ASP A 27 -12.69 -5.28 -1.95
N VAL A 28 -12.22 -4.64 -0.88
CA VAL A 28 -12.14 -5.25 0.47
C VAL A 28 -13.54 -5.63 0.98
N MET A 29 -14.52 -4.74 0.85
CA MET A 29 -15.90 -5.03 1.24
C MET A 29 -16.50 -6.18 0.43
N GLU A 30 -16.30 -6.17 -0.89
CA GLU A 30 -16.86 -7.16 -1.81
C GLU A 30 -16.26 -8.56 -1.58
N ILE A 31 -14.93 -8.64 -1.45
CA ILE A 31 -14.20 -9.92 -1.39
C ILE A 31 -14.15 -10.49 0.03
N LEU A 32 -13.99 -9.64 1.05
CA LEU A 32 -13.87 -10.08 2.45
C LEU A 32 -15.16 -9.92 3.25
N HIS A 33 -16.24 -9.42 2.63
CA HIS A 33 -17.57 -9.28 3.21
C HIS A 33 -17.63 -8.40 4.48
N TYR A 34 -16.84 -7.31 4.51
CA TYR A 34 -16.90 -6.30 5.58
C TYR A 34 -17.84 -5.14 5.24
N GLY A 35 -18.40 -4.50 6.27
CA GLY A 35 -19.10 -3.21 6.15
C GLY A 35 -18.13 -2.05 5.90
N GLU A 36 -18.63 -0.97 5.31
CA GLU A 36 -17.85 0.22 4.94
C GLU A 36 -17.18 0.84 6.17
N GLU A 37 -17.89 0.92 7.29
CA GLU A 37 -17.42 1.48 8.55
C GLU A 37 -16.26 0.69 9.18
N SER A 38 -16.03 -0.53 8.70
CA SER A 38 -14.99 -1.43 9.20
C SER A 38 -13.68 -1.33 8.42
N VAL A 39 -13.63 -0.58 7.31
CA VAL A 39 -12.47 -0.48 6.41
C VAL A 39 -11.85 0.92 6.50
N SER A 40 -10.52 0.97 6.59
CA SER A 40 -9.77 2.23 6.52
C SER A 40 -8.57 2.11 5.58
N VAL A 41 -8.27 3.19 4.87
CA VAL A 41 -7.16 3.26 3.92
C VAL A 41 -6.33 4.51 4.19
N ALA A 42 -5.02 4.34 4.38
CA ALA A 42 -4.05 5.43 4.52
C ALA A 42 -3.16 5.53 3.28
N MET A 43 -2.73 6.74 2.94
CA MET A 43 -1.78 7.04 1.86
C MET A 43 -0.54 7.67 2.48
N GLU A 44 0.62 7.04 2.30
CA GLU A 44 1.89 7.48 2.89
C GLU A 44 2.94 7.72 1.79
N GLU A 45 3.25 8.99 1.54
CA GLU A 45 4.29 9.36 0.58
C GLU A 45 5.68 9.24 1.21
N VAL A 46 6.54 8.41 0.59
CA VAL A 46 7.92 8.19 1.00
C VAL A 46 8.82 8.53 -0.17
N LYS A 47 9.79 9.43 0.04
CA LYS A 47 10.70 9.84 -1.02
C LYS A 47 11.50 8.66 -1.59
N PRO A 48 11.86 8.67 -2.88
CA PRO A 48 12.63 7.59 -3.50
C PRO A 48 13.92 7.27 -2.73
N GLU A 49 14.68 8.29 -2.32
CA GLU A 49 15.94 8.13 -1.58
C GLU A 49 15.78 7.45 -0.21
N ASP A 50 14.58 7.46 0.36
CA ASP A 50 14.26 6.83 1.64
C ASP A 50 13.62 5.43 1.46
N TRP A 51 13.26 5.05 0.23
CA TRP A 51 12.39 3.90 -0.04
C TRP A 51 13.00 2.57 0.41
N LEU A 52 14.30 2.40 0.17
CA LEU A 52 15.04 1.19 0.55
C LEU A 52 14.92 0.92 2.05
N GLU A 53 15.18 1.93 2.88
CA GLU A 53 15.21 1.80 4.35
C GLU A 53 13.81 1.84 4.97
N LYS A 54 12.90 2.69 4.46
CA LYS A 54 11.59 2.91 5.08
C LYS A 54 10.48 1.99 4.57
N VAL A 55 10.66 1.35 3.41
CA VAL A 55 9.63 0.49 2.79
C VAL A 55 10.19 -0.87 2.40
N TYR A 56 11.19 -0.93 1.52
CA TYR A 56 11.61 -2.21 0.95
C TYR A 56 12.15 -3.17 2.01
N LYS A 57 13.12 -2.76 2.81
CA LYS A 57 13.65 -3.62 3.88
C LYS A 57 12.56 -4.06 4.88
N PRO A 58 11.83 -3.15 5.56
CA PRO A 58 10.92 -3.53 6.64
C PRO A 58 9.62 -4.19 6.16
N ASP A 59 9.05 -3.75 5.03
CA ASP A 59 7.70 -4.15 4.61
C ASP A 59 7.69 -5.13 3.43
N VAL A 60 8.79 -5.24 2.68
CA VAL A 60 8.88 -6.16 1.54
C VAL A 60 9.84 -7.31 1.82
N LYS A 61 11.13 -7.03 2.01
CA LYS A 61 12.18 -8.03 2.18
C LYS A 61 11.98 -8.84 3.46
N ASN A 62 11.76 -8.18 4.60
CA ASN A 62 11.59 -8.84 5.90
C ASN A 62 10.24 -9.56 6.04
N LYS A 63 9.30 -9.30 5.13
CA LYS A 63 7.93 -9.86 5.14
C LYS A 63 7.63 -10.69 3.90
N TRP A 64 8.67 -11.12 3.17
CA TRP A 64 8.56 -11.74 1.84
C TRP A 64 7.56 -12.89 1.75
N ASP A 65 7.51 -13.74 2.78
CA ASP A 65 6.62 -14.90 2.83
C ASP A 65 5.15 -14.54 3.06
N THR A 66 4.88 -13.34 3.56
CA THR A 66 3.51 -12.82 3.75
C THR A 66 2.98 -12.04 2.55
N LEU A 67 3.84 -11.77 1.55
CA LEU A 67 3.44 -11.06 0.34
C LEU A 67 2.69 -11.98 -0.62
N TYR A 68 1.38 -11.76 -0.72
CA TYR A 68 0.52 -12.37 -1.74
C TYR A 68 0.83 -11.83 -3.15
N LYS A 69 1.40 -10.62 -3.25
CA LYS A 69 1.89 -10.02 -4.49
C LYS A 69 3.33 -9.52 -4.28
N LYS A 70 4.29 -10.23 -4.87
CA LYS A 70 5.72 -9.87 -4.81
C LYS A 70 6.07 -8.79 -5.86
N PRO A 71 6.99 -7.86 -5.55
CA PRO A 71 7.48 -6.88 -6.52
C PRO A 71 8.32 -7.55 -7.61
N GLY A 72 8.45 -6.88 -8.76
CA GLY A 72 9.38 -7.25 -9.83
C GLY A 72 10.75 -6.57 -9.75
N TYR A 73 11.00 -5.78 -8.70
CA TYR A 73 12.25 -5.08 -8.41
C TYR A 73 12.88 -5.64 -7.13
N ASP A 74 14.17 -5.39 -6.94
CA ASP A 74 14.90 -5.73 -5.71
C ASP A 74 15.61 -4.52 -5.08
N GLY A 75 16.41 -4.77 -4.03
CA GLY A 75 17.07 -3.71 -3.26
C GLY A 75 18.23 -3.02 -3.99
N ASN A 76 18.72 -3.58 -5.10
CA ASN A 76 19.75 -2.96 -5.93
C ASN A 76 19.15 -2.01 -6.97
N ASP A 77 17.84 -2.10 -7.23
CA ASP A 77 17.09 -1.21 -8.11
C ASP A 77 16.65 0.11 -7.42
N LEU A 78 16.87 0.23 -6.10
CA LEU A 78 16.29 1.26 -5.23
C LEU A 78 17.33 2.23 -4.67
#